data_AF-X1KPX3-F1
#
_entry.id   AF-X1KPX3-F1
#
_cell.length_a   1.000
_cell.length_b   1.000
_cell.length_c   1.000
_cell.angle_alpha   90.00
_cell.angle_beta   90.00
_cell.angle_gamma   90.00
#
_symmetry.space_group_name_H-M   'P 1'
#
loop_
_entity.id
_entity.type
_entity.pdbx_description
1 polymer ?
#
loop_
_entity_poly.entity_id
_entity_poly.type
_entity_poly.pdbx_seq_one_letter_code
_entity_poly.pdbx_strand_id
1 'polypeptide(L)'
;MRALLVNPWVYDFKAFDFWNKPIGLLIIASILKKFGFEIDFIDCMDRASPYFKTNTKTDIWGRGKYLHEVVEKPEIFIKYP
;
A
#
# COMPACT_ATOMS: atom_id res chain seq x y z
N MET A 1 -9.45 -7.94 -22.79
CA MET A 1 -9.95 -8.21 -21.41
C MET A 1 -9.21 -7.28 -20.46
N ARG A 2 -9.83 -6.88 -19.35
CA ARG A 2 -9.27 -5.87 -18.44
C ARG A 2 -9.22 -6.40 -17.00
N ALA A 3 -8.16 -6.08 -16.27
CA ALA A 3 -8.01 -6.45 -14.86
C ALA A 3 -7.60 -5.23 -14.03
N LEU A 4 -8.24 -5.09 -12.86
CA LEU A 4 -7.86 -4.13 -11.83
C LEU A 4 -7.07 -4.85 -10.75
N LEU A 5 -5.85 -4.40 -10.49
CA LEU A 5 -4.99 -4.89 -9.41
C LEU A 5 -4.87 -3.82 -8.33
N VAL A 6 -5.18 -4.19 -7.09
CA VAL A 6 -5.16 -3.28 -5.93
C VAL A 6 -4.20 -3.82 -4.88
N ASN A 7 -3.19 -3.02 -4.51
CA ASN A 7 -2.45 -3.20 -3.26
C ASN A 7 -3.14 -2.38 -2.18
N PRO A 8 -3.88 -3.01 -1.24
CA PRO A 8 -4.75 -2.29 -0.31
C PRO A 8 -3.98 -1.64 0.83
N TRP A 9 -4.67 -0.77 1.60
CA TRP A 9 -4.19 -0.34 2.91
C TRP A 9 -4.03 -1.51 3.86
N VAL A 10 -3.18 -1.34 4.87
CA VAL A 10 -2.86 -2.37 5.86
C VAL A 10 -3.16 -1.88 7.27
N TYR A 11 -3.42 -2.83 8.16
CA TYR A 11 -3.58 -2.59 9.59
C TYR A 11 -2.27 -2.94 10.30
N ASP A 12 -1.38 -1.96 10.48
CA ASP A 12 -0.06 -2.18 11.06
C ASP A 12 0.42 -0.91 11.79
N PHE A 13 0.88 -1.08 13.03
CA PHE A 13 1.38 0.00 13.88
C PHE A 13 2.87 0.31 13.67
N LYS A 14 3.60 -0.53 12.92
CA LYS A 14 5.03 -0.39 12.61
C LYS A 14 5.33 -0.18 11.13
N ALA A 15 4.31 -0.15 10.27
CA ALA A 15 4.52 0.02 8.85
C ALA A 15 5.31 1.31 8.53
N PHE A 16 6.39 1.15 7.78
CA PHE A 16 7.27 2.22 7.36
C PHE A 16 7.75 1.97 5.93
N ASP A 17 7.78 3.02 5.13
CA ASP A 17 8.18 2.94 3.73
C ASP A 17 9.69 3.06 3.58
N PHE A 18 10.32 1.93 3.32
CA PHE A 18 11.70 1.82 2.84
C PHE A 18 11.72 1.57 1.33
N TRP A 19 10.98 2.36 0.56
CA TRP A 19 10.74 2.16 -0.88
C TRP A 19 9.94 0.89 -1.18
N ASN A 20 8.96 0.59 -0.33
CA ASN A 20 8.13 -0.59 -0.45
C ASN A 20 7.31 -0.55 -1.76
N LYS A 21 7.23 -1.69 -2.44
CA LYS A 21 6.42 -1.90 -3.63
C LYS A 21 5.81 -3.31 -3.60
N PRO A 22 4.57 -3.51 -4.10
CA PRO A 22 3.91 -4.81 -4.07
C PRO A 22 4.43 -5.73 -5.18
N ILE A 23 5.68 -6.20 -5.05
CA ILE A 23 6.39 -6.95 -6.09
C ILE A 23 5.58 -8.15 -6.60
N GLY A 24 4.96 -8.92 -5.71
CA GLY A 24 4.12 -10.06 -6.09
C GLY A 24 2.96 -9.65 -7.02
N LEU A 25 2.30 -8.54 -6.72
CA LEU A 25 1.21 -8.00 -7.53
C LEU A 25 1.71 -7.47 -8.88
N LEU A 26 2.90 -6.85 -8.91
CA LEU A 26 3.55 -6.39 -10.15
C LEU A 26 3.95 -7.56 -11.06
N ILE A 27 4.38 -8.69 -10.49
CA ILE A 27 4.66 -9.92 -11.24
C ILE A 27 3.35 -10.44 -11.87
N ILE A 28 2.26 -10.49 -11.11
CA ILE A 28 0.95 -10.89 -11.64
C ILE A 28 0.52 -9.95 -12.79
N ALA A 29 0.67 -8.64 -12.61
CA ALA A 29 0.39 -7.66 -13.65
C ALA A 29 1.22 -7.93 -14.93
N SER A 30 2.50 -8.27 -14.79
CA SER A 30 3.38 -8.63 -15.92
C SER A 30 2.88 -9.88 -16.65
N ILE A 31 2.50 -10.92 -15.91
CA ILE A 31 1.96 -12.15 -16.48
C ILE A 31 0.66 -11.86 -17.24
N LEU A 32 -0.30 -11.15 -16.64
CA LEU A 32 -1.57 -10.81 -17.27
C LEU A 32 -1.38 -9.98 -18.54
N LYS A 33 -0.45 -9.01 -18.54
CA LYS A 33 -0.10 -8.25 -19.74
C LYS A 33 0.38 -9.14 -20.88
N LYS A 34 1.19 -10.17 -20.59
CA LYS A 34 1.65 -11.15 -21.61
C LYS A 34 0.51 -11.95 -22.23
N PHE A 35 -0.59 -12.14 -21.50
CA PHE A 35 -1.81 -12.78 -22.00
C PHE A 35 -2.82 -11.79 -22.64
N GLY A 36 -2.42 -10.54 -22.90
CA GLY A 36 -3.25 -9.56 -23.59
C GLY A 36 -4.29 -8.85 -22.72
N PHE A 37 -4.09 -8.83 -21.39
CA PHE A 37 -4.91 -8.01 -20.51
C PHE A 37 -4.48 -6.54 -20.52
N GLU A 38 -5.46 -5.65 -20.55
CA GLU A 38 -5.30 -4.27 -20.11
C GLU A 38 -5.31 -4.23 -18.58
N ILE A 39 -4.38 -3.47 -17.99
CA ILE A 39 -4.18 -3.45 -16.54
C ILE A 39 -4.44 -2.05 -15.99
N ASP A 40 -5.36 -1.96 -15.05
CA ASP A 40 -5.44 -0.86 -14.09
C ASP A 40 -4.76 -1.28 -12.79
N PHE A 41 -4.00 -0.37 -12.18
CA PHE A 41 -3.24 -0.65 -10.98
C PHE A 41 -3.43 0.47 -9.96
N ILE A 42 -3.79 0.10 -8.73
CA ILE A 42 -3.94 1.02 -7.60
C ILE A 42 -3.04 0.53 -6.47
N ASP A 43 -2.11 1.38 -6.04
CA ASP A 43 -1.28 1.13 -4.87
C ASP A 43 -1.68 2.09 -3.74
N CYS A 44 -2.49 1.58 -2.81
CA CYS A 44 -2.97 2.33 -1.65
C CYS A 44 -1.84 2.62 -0.64
N MET A 45 -0.70 1.93 -0.74
CA MET A 45 0.47 2.14 0.11
C MET A 45 1.49 3.09 -0.53
N ASP A 46 1.24 3.62 -1.73
CA ASP A 46 2.20 4.51 -2.40
C ASP A 46 2.21 5.92 -1.79
N ARG A 47 3.27 6.26 -1.06
CA ARG A 47 3.43 7.59 -0.45
C ARG A 47 3.64 8.72 -1.45
N ALA A 48 4.05 8.38 -2.67
CA ALA A 48 4.22 9.30 -3.78
C ALA A 48 2.99 9.38 -4.70
N SER A 49 1.87 8.76 -4.31
CA SER A 49 0.63 8.76 -5.08
C SER A 49 0.15 10.19 -5.36
N PRO A 50 -0.22 10.53 -6.61
CA PRO A 50 -0.82 11.82 -6.92
C PRO A 50 -2.28 11.93 -6.43
N TYR A 51 -2.89 10.80 -6.05
CA TYR A 51 -4.32 10.71 -5.73
C TYR A 51 -4.65 11.02 -4.27
N PHE A 52 -3.67 10.95 -3.37
CA PHE A 52 -3.85 11.31 -1.97
C PHE A 52 -2.60 11.98 -1.42
N LYS A 53 -2.78 13.01 -0.60
CA LYS A 53 -1.66 13.73 0.02
C LYS A 53 -1.20 12.98 1.26
N THR A 54 0.09 12.70 1.35
CA THR A 54 0.71 12.23 2.59
C THR A 54 1.24 13.44 3.35
N ASN A 55 0.73 13.66 4.56
CA ASN A 55 1.22 14.73 5.45
C ASN A 55 2.39 14.23 6.33
N THR A 56 2.83 12.99 6.12
CA THR A 56 3.95 12.37 6.83
C THR A 56 5.27 12.91 6.31
N LYS A 57 6.22 13.15 7.22
CA LYS A 57 7.57 13.58 6.85
C LYS A 57 8.24 12.53 5.96
N THR A 58 8.89 13.01 4.91
CA THR A 58 9.78 12.23 4.04
C THR A 58 11.21 12.62 4.37
N ASP A 59 12.09 11.64 4.54
CA ASP A 59 13.51 11.90 4.75
C ASP A 59 14.23 12.26 3.44
N ILE A 60 15.51 12.62 3.53
CA ILE A 60 16.33 12.98 2.35
C ILE A 60 16.47 11.85 1.33
N TRP A 61 16.12 10.62 1.71
CA TRP A 61 16.22 9.42 0.89
C TRP A 61 14.86 9.00 0.31
N GLY A 62 13.80 9.78 0.54
CA GLY A 62 12.44 9.46 0.04
C GLY A 62 11.65 8.50 0.94
N ARG A 63 12.19 8.09 2.09
CA ARG A 63 11.55 7.14 3.01
C ARG A 63 10.69 7.86 4.04
N GLY A 64 9.83 7.12 4.74
CA GLY A 64 9.03 7.72 5.81
C GLY A 64 7.90 6.84 6.31
N LYS A 65 7.19 7.34 7.32
CA LYS A 65 5.97 6.68 7.82
C LYS A 65 4.87 6.75 6.77
N TYR A 66 4.01 5.75 6.75
CA TYR A 66 2.73 5.84 6.04
C TYR A 66 1.77 6.77 6.78
N LEU A 67 0.82 7.33 6.04
CA LEU A 67 -0.36 7.92 6.65
C LEU A 67 -1.04 6.84 7.49
N HIS A 68 -1.31 7.15 8.74
CA HIS A 68 -1.92 6.21 9.69
C HIS A 68 -2.92 6.96 10.54
N GLU A 69 -3.91 6.22 10.99
CA GLU A 69 -4.85 6.64 12.01
C GLU A 69 -4.85 5.62 13.14
N VAL A 70 -5.15 6.08 14.34
CA VAL A 70 -5.39 5.18 15.46
C VAL A 70 -6.83 4.70 15.35
N VAL A 71 -6.97 3.40 15.48
CA VAL A 71 -8.18 2.62 15.25
C VAL A 71 -8.55 1.92 16.54
N GLU A 72 -9.85 1.68 16.73
CA GLU A 72 -10.33 1.02 17.95
C GLU A 72 -9.69 -0.36 18.11
N LYS A 73 -9.36 -0.70 19.36
CA LYS A 73 -8.80 -2.01 19.65
C LYS A 73 -9.86 -3.08 19.37
N PRO A 74 -9.58 -4.10 18.54
CA PRO A 74 -10.56 -5.15 18.27
C PRO A 74 -11.01 -5.81 19.58
N GLU A 75 -12.29 -6.18 19.68
CA GLU A 75 -12.91 -6.67 20.92
C GLU A 75 -12.12 -7.80 21.58
N ILE A 76 -11.61 -8.74 20.77
CA ILE A 76 -10.82 -9.89 21.23
C ILE A 76 -9.51 -9.50 21.92
N PHE A 77 -8.99 -8.29 21.64
CA PHE A 77 -7.74 -7.79 22.19
C PHE A 77 -7.90 -6.79 23.33
N ILE A 78 -9.12 -6.38 23.69
CA ILE A 78 -9.37 -5.36 24.74
C ILE A 78 -8.66 -5.67 26.07
N LYS A 79 -8.55 -6.96 26.43
CA LYS A 79 -7.97 -7.42 27.70
C LYS A 79 -6.44 -7.38 27.77
N TYR A 80 -5.78 -7.28 26.62
CA TYR A 80 -4.33 -7.22 26.54
C TYR A 80 -3.91 -5.75 26.43
N PRO A 81 -2.74 -5.33 26.91
CA PRO A 81 -2.21 -3.99 26.66
C PRO A 81 -1.96 -3.74 25.16
#